data_AF-A0A1M6XKE2-F1
#
_entry.id   AF-A0A1M6XKE2-F1
#
_cell.length_a   1.000
_cell.length_b   1.000
_cell.length_c   1.000
_cell.angle_alpha   90.00
_cell.angle_beta   90.00
_cell.angle_gamma   90.00
#
_symmetry.space_group_name_H-M   'P 1'
#
loop_
_entity.id
_entity.type
_entity.pdbx_description
1 polymer ?
#
loop_
_entity_poly.entity_id
_entity_poly.type
_entity_poly.pdbx_seq_one_letter_code
_entity_poly.pdbx_strand_id
1 'polypeptide(L)'
;VTVMAYTTATTTAPPSVSVATTYTGTIRSLLSGPLAVSFQPDSGSLNSYPLSNNVTIKQNGQVKDLTSLTSGVRAEIRITDGNVTEINILSTLPSGNELKGYVVNVYLDYLTVRYDNGTHEELQKVSNVSFAGIVRGQRITLTKVDNMITDVNPLNETRKVFGYVESVGSSSVTIEDLDGYERTFDLTSNYRVRNEKDNSIDIEDIERGDTIEMELTDQGKVQLIKLANGSSSSSSSDYEGEITYIKTSGNYRITIKKYDGSEETYDVKDKVEVYQDDRKREFNRLYEKDFVKLKLDSSDRVTRIDILNVEVIEGKVTHIDTYDNTIEIENSNGRKTEYDVSGSVKVWEDSKSRSFRNIRSGDKVRLILDSKRYVTEINLGDSSTSSDGSYSGTIYSLNIKDDKLVIEKNDKKTTYNLDDDVTVKSNDNGNYLEDLIIGSEVKIRVEKGKVTRIDVDTYERITLKGKLDKVSAGRVYIEQENGKGGLQLRFLISNRATLKDDRDRSLDISDLGSYKGEDVEFEIRGDEVDYLKIL
;
A
#
# COMPACT_ATOMS: atom_id res chain seq x y z
N VAL A 1 15.98 99.87 49.72
CA VAL A 1 16.02 98.99 48.52
C VAL A 1 16.88 97.81 48.91
N THR A 2 16.25 96.67 49.17
CA THR A 2 16.90 95.46 49.68
C THR A 2 16.64 94.35 48.66
N VAL A 3 17.70 93.80 48.08
CA VAL A 3 17.65 92.82 46.99
C VAL A 3 17.56 91.42 47.60
N MET A 4 16.50 90.68 47.25
CA MET A 4 16.28 89.28 47.61
C MET A 4 16.93 88.36 46.57
N ALA A 5 17.80 87.45 47.01
CA ALA A 5 18.36 86.38 46.19
C ALA A 5 17.68 85.05 46.54
N TYR A 6 17.11 84.38 45.54
CA TYR A 6 16.56 83.04 45.67
C TYR A 6 17.64 82.00 45.32
N THR A 7 17.86 81.04 46.22
CA THR A 7 18.62 79.82 45.94
C THR A 7 17.62 78.67 45.76
N THR A 8 17.69 78.01 44.62
CA THR A 8 16.88 76.84 44.26
C THR A 8 17.46 75.58 44.91
N ALA A 9 16.65 74.91 45.73
CA ALA A 9 16.97 73.62 46.32
C ALA A 9 16.86 72.52 45.25
N THR A 10 17.90 71.70 45.14
CA THR A 10 17.96 70.50 44.30
C THR A 10 17.17 69.38 44.98
N THR A 11 16.07 68.96 44.36
CA THR A 11 15.30 67.78 44.77
C THR A 11 16.01 66.51 44.30
N THR A 12 16.63 65.77 45.23
CA THR A 12 17.06 64.39 45.00
C THR A 12 15.84 63.49 44.83
N ALA A 13 15.75 62.82 43.68
CA ALA A 13 14.73 61.81 43.42
C ALA A 13 14.84 60.67 44.46
N PRO A 14 13.72 60.16 45.01
CA PRO A 14 13.75 59.02 45.91
C PRO A 14 14.32 57.78 45.20
N PRO A 15 15.04 56.89 45.91
CA PRO A 15 15.58 55.68 45.32
C PRO A 15 14.44 54.84 44.73
N SER A 16 14.56 54.51 43.44
CA SER A 16 13.68 53.57 42.77
C SER A 16 13.80 52.21 43.46
N VAL A 17 12.73 51.77 44.12
CA VAL A 17 12.64 50.42 44.68
C VAL A 17 12.47 49.46 43.51
N SER A 18 13.52 48.74 43.14
CA SER A 18 13.42 47.71 42.10
C SER A 18 12.66 46.51 42.67
N VAL A 19 11.51 46.21 42.07
CA VAL A 19 10.70 45.06 42.47
C VAL A 19 11.21 43.85 41.71
N ALA A 20 11.81 42.91 42.44
CA ALA A 20 12.20 41.62 41.87
C ALA A 20 10.97 40.69 41.82
N THR A 21 10.74 40.07 40.66
CA THR A 21 9.70 39.05 40.47
C THR A 21 10.35 37.70 40.18
N THR A 22 9.83 36.64 40.80
CA THR A 22 10.35 35.28 40.63
C THR A 22 9.32 34.44 39.89
N TYR A 23 9.78 33.67 38.90
CA TYR A 23 8.95 32.73 38.15
C TYR A 23 9.56 31.33 38.18
N THR A 24 8.70 30.34 38.35
CA THR A 24 9.05 28.92 38.18
C THR A 24 8.49 28.40 36.87
N GLY A 25 9.26 27.59 36.15
CA GLY A 25 8.90 27.17 34.81
C GLY A 25 10.00 26.41 34.08
N THR A 26 9.91 26.40 32.76
CA THR A 26 10.77 25.61 31.87
C THR A 26 11.53 26.52 30.90
N ILE A 27 12.85 26.36 30.82
CA ILE A 27 13.68 27.01 29.79
C ILE A 27 13.40 26.36 28.44
N ARG A 28 13.18 27.14 27.39
CA ARG A 28 12.93 26.64 26.03
C ARG A 28 14.12 26.81 25.09
N SER A 29 14.88 27.88 25.26
CA SER A 29 16.10 28.13 24.47
C SER A 29 16.87 29.32 25.04
N LEU A 30 18.12 29.47 24.60
CA LEU A 30 18.88 30.71 24.68
C LEU A 30 18.82 31.40 23.32
N LEU A 31 18.60 32.72 23.32
CA LEU A 31 18.54 33.52 22.11
C LEU A 31 19.84 34.30 21.93
N SER A 32 20.47 34.17 20.77
CA SER A 32 21.66 34.95 20.40
C SER A 32 21.25 36.31 19.82
N GLY A 33 21.66 37.38 20.51
CA GLY A 33 21.24 38.78 20.37
C GLY A 33 21.73 39.53 21.62
N PRO A 34 21.05 40.56 22.15
CA PRO A 34 21.16 40.79 23.59
C PRO A 34 20.81 39.44 24.26
N LEU A 35 21.75 38.90 25.02
CA LEU A 35 21.67 37.53 25.54
C LEU A 35 20.37 37.39 26.34
N ALA A 36 19.50 36.44 25.97
CA ALA A 36 18.19 36.27 26.57
C ALA A 36 17.82 34.80 26.75
N VAL A 37 16.98 34.51 27.73
CA VAL A 37 16.39 33.18 27.97
C VAL A 37 14.93 33.17 27.53
N SER A 38 14.58 32.23 26.66
CA SER A 38 13.19 31.90 26.35
C SER A 38 12.67 30.99 27.46
N PHE A 39 11.66 31.43 28.21
CA PHE A 39 11.19 30.79 29.42
C PHE A 39 9.66 30.72 29.45
N GLN A 40 9.15 29.53 29.78
CA GLN A 40 7.73 29.24 29.92
C GLN A 40 7.40 29.11 31.41
N PRO A 41 6.84 30.14 32.07
CA PRO A 41 6.37 30.02 33.44
C PRO A 41 5.27 28.97 33.55
N ASP A 42 5.18 28.28 34.68
CA ASP A 42 4.13 27.28 34.95
C ASP A 42 2.72 27.90 34.88
N SER A 43 2.60 29.19 35.17
CA SER A 43 1.33 29.92 35.26
C SER A 43 0.99 30.76 34.03
N GLY A 44 1.75 30.68 32.94
CA GLY A 44 1.66 31.67 31.85
C GLY A 44 1.97 31.12 30.47
N SER A 45 2.26 32.03 29.55
CA SER A 45 2.70 31.73 28.17
C SER A 45 4.21 31.93 28.04
N LEU A 46 4.78 31.41 26.95
CA LEU A 46 6.20 31.52 26.63
C LEU A 46 6.59 32.99 26.48
N ASN A 47 7.64 33.40 27.17
CA ASN A 47 8.19 34.76 27.12
C ASN A 47 9.72 34.71 26.94
N SER A 48 10.29 35.81 26.44
CA SER A 48 11.74 35.98 26.34
C SER A 48 12.20 37.06 27.32
N TYR A 49 13.23 36.76 28.10
CA TYR A 49 13.76 37.67 29.11
C TYR A 49 15.26 37.90 28.90
N PRO A 50 15.73 39.15 28.77
CA PRO A 50 17.16 39.44 28.67
C PRO A 50 17.89 39.03 29.94
N LEU A 51 19.10 38.50 29.78
CA LEU A 51 20.00 38.13 30.85
C LEU A 51 20.80 39.37 31.27
N SER A 52 20.89 39.60 32.57
CA SER A 52 21.82 40.60 33.12
C SER A 52 23.25 40.20 32.80
N ASN A 53 24.14 41.18 32.58
CA ASN A 53 25.57 40.95 32.36
C ASN A 53 26.23 40.15 33.50
N ASN A 54 25.66 40.18 34.71
CA ASN A 54 26.14 39.47 35.89
C ASN A 54 25.13 38.40 36.36
N VAL A 55 24.36 37.79 35.45
CA VAL A 55 23.42 36.74 35.82
C VAL A 55 24.13 35.60 36.55
N THR A 56 23.58 35.21 37.71
CA THR A 56 24.11 34.08 38.47
C THR A 56 23.27 32.83 38.21
N ILE A 57 23.88 31.78 37.68
CA ILE A 57 23.22 30.50 37.43
C ILE A 57 23.67 29.51 38.50
N LYS A 58 22.73 28.88 39.20
CA LYS A 58 22.99 27.90 40.25
C LYS A 58 22.25 26.60 40.00
N GLN A 59 22.86 25.49 40.39
CA GLN A 59 22.21 24.19 40.50
C GLN A 59 22.67 23.53 41.79
N ASN A 60 21.73 23.15 42.67
CA ASN A 60 22.04 22.57 43.99
C ASN A 60 23.07 23.41 44.79
N GLY A 61 22.97 24.74 44.69
CA GLY A 61 23.87 25.69 45.36
C GLY A 61 25.24 25.90 44.68
N GLN A 62 25.59 25.13 43.64
CA GLN A 62 26.83 25.30 42.88
C GLN A 62 26.62 26.26 41.70
N VAL A 63 27.58 27.16 41.47
CA VAL A 63 27.56 28.08 40.31
C VAL A 63 27.79 27.30 39.02
N LYS A 64 26.99 27.59 37.99
CA LYS A 64 27.07 27.01 36.65
C LYS A 64 27.28 28.10 35.61
N ASP A 65 27.71 27.70 34.42
CA ASP A 65 27.78 28.58 33.25
C ASP A 65 26.49 28.50 32.41
N LEU A 66 26.44 29.30 31.34
CA LEU A 66 25.31 29.35 30.42
C LEU A 66 25.03 28.01 29.71
N THR A 67 26.01 27.11 29.61
CA THR A 67 25.84 25.81 28.95
C THR A 67 24.91 24.89 29.74
N SER A 68 24.68 25.18 31.02
CA SER A 68 23.71 24.47 31.87
C SER A 68 22.25 24.82 31.58
N LEU A 69 21.98 25.85 30.77
CA LEU A 69 20.63 26.33 30.44
C LEU A 69 20.13 25.70 29.13
N THR A 70 19.95 24.39 29.13
CA THR A 70 19.40 23.67 27.97
C THR A 70 17.87 23.76 27.92
N SER A 71 17.30 23.53 26.73
CA SER A 71 15.85 23.43 26.57
C SER A 71 15.30 22.30 27.42
N GLY A 72 14.16 22.53 28.07
CA GLY A 72 13.53 21.59 28.99
C GLY A 72 13.97 21.73 30.44
N VAL A 73 15.05 22.44 30.78
CA VAL A 73 15.48 22.60 32.18
C VAL A 73 14.38 23.28 33.00
N ARG A 74 14.00 22.68 34.14
CA ARG A 74 13.13 23.34 35.12
C ARG A 74 13.96 24.25 35.99
N ALA A 75 13.60 25.52 36.00
CA ALA A 75 14.31 26.55 36.73
C ALA A 75 13.35 27.52 37.39
N GLU A 76 13.86 28.15 38.43
CA GLU A 76 13.34 29.39 38.98
C GLU A 76 14.19 30.54 38.43
N ILE A 77 13.56 31.52 37.79
CA ILE A 77 14.23 32.73 37.30
C ILE A 77 13.80 33.94 38.14
N ARG A 78 14.77 34.80 38.46
CA ARG A 78 14.54 36.06 39.16
C ARG A 78 14.74 37.23 38.21
N ILE A 79 13.72 38.05 38.06
CA ILE A 79 13.71 39.20 37.16
C ILE A 79 13.69 40.48 37.98
N THR A 80 14.68 41.35 37.75
CA THR A 80 14.79 42.67 38.37
C THR A 80 15.00 43.69 37.25
N ASP A 81 14.20 44.75 37.23
CA ASP A 81 14.24 45.81 36.21
C ASP A 81 14.22 45.25 34.77
N GLY A 82 13.38 44.24 34.54
CA GLY A 82 13.18 43.60 33.24
C GLY A 82 14.28 42.62 32.81
N ASN A 83 15.34 42.42 33.61
CA ASN A 83 16.44 41.51 33.30
C ASN A 83 16.49 40.33 34.28
N VAL A 84 16.82 39.14 33.78
CA VAL A 84 17.08 37.96 34.60
C VAL A 84 18.41 38.14 35.32
N THR A 85 18.37 38.19 36.65
CA THR A 85 19.54 38.40 37.51
C THR A 85 20.01 37.11 38.18
N GLU A 86 19.10 36.16 38.42
CA GLU A 86 19.42 34.84 38.98
C GLU A 86 18.62 33.75 38.27
N ILE A 87 19.25 32.59 38.06
CA ILE A 87 18.60 31.37 37.59
C ILE A 87 18.99 30.24 38.54
N ASN A 88 18.01 29.66 39.23
CA ASN A 88 18.20 28.48 40.06
C ASN A 88 17.59 27.26 39.36
N ILE A 89 18.45 26.38 38.85
CA ILE A 89 18.05 25.12 38.21
C ILE A 89 17.52 24.20 39.31
N LEU A 90 16.19 24.03 39.32
CA LEU A 90 15.46 23.24 40.31
C LEU A 90 15.57 21.74 40.02
N SER A 91 15.58 21.41 38.73
CA SER A 91 15.96 20.12 38.22
C SER A 91 16.41 20.30 36.77
N THR A 92 17.52 19.66 36.39
CA THR A 92 17.60 19.18 35.01
C THR A 92 16.38 18.28 34.86
N LEU A 93 15.53 18.50 33.85
CA LEU A 93 14.45 17.53 33.64
C LEU A 93 15.08 16.12 33.61
N PRO A 94 14.33 15.11 34.09
CA PRO A 94 14.82 13.75 34.24
C PRO A 94 15.41 13.27 32.91
N SER A 95 16.17 12.19 32.97
CA SER A 95 16.48 11.28 31.86
C SER A 95 15.21 10.72 31.16
N GLY A 96 14.24 11.56 30.80
CA GLY A 96 12.87 11.24 30.42
C GLY A 96 12.32 12.07 29.26
N ASN A 97 13.06 13.07 28.76
CA ASN A 97 12.87 13.61 27.40
C ASN A 97 13.95 13.09 26.42
N GLU A 98 14.90 12.27 26.90
CA GLU A 98 15.77 11.51 26.01
C GLU A 98 14.91 10.47 25.29
N LEU A 99 14.68 10.71 24.01
CA LEU A 99 14.08 9.72 23.14
C LEU A 99 15.16 8.71 22.79
N LYS A 100 14.85 7.43 22.99
CA LYS A 100 15.69 6.32 22.55
C LYS A 100 15.13 5.74 21.28
N GLY A 101 16.05 5.37 20.39
CA GLY A 101 15.68 4.78 19.12
C GLY A 101 16.90 4.26 18.38
N TYR A 102 16.62 3.79 17.17
CA TYR A 102 17.61 3.36 16.21
C TYR A 102 17.58 4.28 15.01
N VAL A 103 18.76 4.60 14.51
CA VAL A 103 18.90 5.38 13.28
C VAL A 103 18.51 4.52 12.09
N VAL A 104 17.51 4.94 11.32
CA VAL A 104 17.10 4.30 10.06
C VAL A 104 18.06 4.73 8.95
N ASN A 105 18.17 6.03 8.69
CA ASN A 105 19.13 6.60 7.75
C ASN A 105 19.80 7.87 8.30
N VAL A 106 21.01 8.12 7.80
CA VAL A 106 21.81 9.30 8.12
C VAL A 106 22.00 10.09 6.84
N TYR A 107 21.60 11.35 6.86
CA TYR A 107 21.82 12.30 5.77
C TYR A 107 22.70 13.44 6.26
N LEU A 108 23.12 14.30 5.33
CA LEU A 108 23.99 15.43 5.67
C LEU A 108 23.32 16.32 6.72
N ASP A 109 22.03 16.61 6.57
CA ASP A 109 21.32 17.64 7.34
C ASP A 109 20.20 17.10 8.24
N TYR A 110 19.89 15.80 8.17
CA TYR A 110 18.83 15.19 8.97
C TYR A 110 19.09 13.70 9.24
N LEU A 111 18.37 13.15 10.22
CA LEU A 111 18.31 11.71 10.50
C LEU A 111 16.87 11.24 10.38
N THR A 112 16.68 9.98 10.00
CA THR A 112 15.43 9.28 10.25
C THR A 112 15.63 8.30 11.39
N VAL A 113 14.72 8.32 12.37
CA VAL A 113 14.86 7.56 13.61
C VAL A 113 13.59 6.74 13.85
N ARG A 114 13.77 5.47 14.21
CA ARG A 114 12.71 4.61 14.74
C ARG A 114 12.83 4.56 16.26
N TYR A 115 11.81 5.05 16.96
CA TYR A 115 11.77 5.07 18.42
C TYR A 115 11.36 3.71 19.00
N ASP A 116 11.59 3.53 20.30
CA ASP A 116 11.28 2.28 21.02
C ASP A 116 9.80 1.91 21.04
N ASN A 117 8.92 2.90 20.92
CA ASN A 117 7.48 2.70 20.80
C ASN A 117 7.04 2.26 19.39
N GLY A 118 7.99 2.08 18.45
CA GLY A 118 7.75 1.66 17.08
C GLY A 118 7.45 2.79 16.10
N THR A 119 7.20 4.02 16.56
CA THR A 119 7.01 5.17 15.65
C THR A 119 8.33 5.56 15.00
N HIS A 120 8.29 6.18 13.82
CA HIS A 120 9.46 6.71 13.16
C HIS A 120 9.23 8.15 12.70
N GLU A 121 10.31 8.91 12.55
CA GLU A 121 10.25 10.33 12.22
C GLU A 121 11.54 10.79 11.54
N GLU A 122 11.40 11.74 10.62
CA GLU A 122 12.51 12.51 10.07
C GLU A 122 12.79 13.74 10.93
N LEU A 123 14.03 13.88 11.40
CA LEU A 123 14.46 14.92 12.32
C LEU A 123 15.61 15.73 11.72
N GLN A 124 15.39 17.03 11.59
CA GLN A 124 16.37 17.97 11.05
C GLN A 124 17.45 18.30 12.09
N LYS A 125 18.69 18.50 11.67
CA LYS A 125 19.78 18.92 12.58
C LYS A 125 19.77 20.43 12.79
N VAL A 126 20.08 20.88 14.00
CA VAL A 126 20.57 22.26 14.17
C VAL A 126 22.06 22.35 13.85
N SER A 127 22.55 23.52 13.48
CA SER A 127 23.91 23.71 12.94
C SER A 127 25.06 23.24 13.86
N ASN A 128 24.82 23.13 15.17
CA ASN A 128 25.81 22.72 16.17
C ASN A 128 25.75 21.24 16.56
N VAL A 129 24.83 20.45 16.00
CA VAL A 129 24.76 19.00 16.22
C VAL A 129 25.54 18.27 15.13
N SER A 130 26.43 17.36 15.54
CA SER A 130 27.23 16.54 14.63
C SER A 130 26.65 15.14 14.54
N PHE A 131 26.43 14.66 13.31
CA PHE A 131 26.12 13.25 13.04
C PHE A 131 27.37 12.42 12.70
N ALA A 132 28.57 13.00 12.84
CA ALA A 132 29.81 12.30 12.53
C ALA A 132 29.96 11.04 13.41
N GLY A 133 30.19 9.89 12.77
CA GLY A 133 30.33 8.60 13.44
C GLY A 133 29.02 7.90 13.78
N ILE A 134 27.86 8.54 13.56
CA ILE A 134 26.56 7.87 13.64
C ILE A 134 26.36 7.09 12.33
N VAL A 135 25.94 5.83 12.46
CA VAL A 135 25.73 4.92 11.32
C VAL A 135 24.32 4.34 11.35
N ARG A 136 23.86 3.80 10.21
CA ARG A 136 22.59 3.08 10.14
C ARG A 136 22.51 1.96 11.19
N GLY A 137 21.36 1.88 11.81
CA GLY A 137 21.02 0.95 12.87
C GLY A 137 21.74 1.21 14.19
N GLN A 138 22.50 2.30 14.31
CA GLN A 138 23.08 2.70 15.57
C GLN A 138 21.97 3.03 16.57
N ARG A 139 22.10 2.48 17.77
CA ARG A 139 21.29 2.88 18.91
C ARG A 139 21.71 4.27 19.36
N ILE A 140 20.76 5.16 19.59
CA ILE A 140 21.02 6.54 20.04
C ILE A 140 20.09 6.96 21.17
N THR A 141 20.56 7.86 22.02
CA THR A 141 19.68 8.82 22.71
C THR A 141 19.68 10.13 21.93
N LEU A 142 18.53 10.78 21.86
CA LEU A 142 18.43 12.11 21.28
C LEU A 142 17.54 13.01 22.13
N THR A 143 17.84 14.29 22.08
CA THR A 143 16.96 15.36 22.58
C THR A 143 16.53 16.20 21.39
N LYS A 144 15.24 16.51 21.30
CA LYS A 144 14.69 17.36 20.26
C LYS A 144 13.79 18.47 20.82
N VAL A 145 13.74 19.58 20.09
CA VAL A 145 12.75 20.65 20.28
C VAL A 145 12.00 20.76 18.95
N ASP A 146 10.68 20.63 19.01
CA ASP A 146 9.82 20.48 17.83
C ASP A 146 10.32 19.32 16.93
N ASN A 147 10.74 19.64 15.69
CA ASN A 147 11.29 18.67 14.73
C ASN A 147 12.81 18.79 14.53
N MET A 148 13.50 19.45 15.45
CA MET A 148 14.94 19.69 15.37
C MET A 148 15.70 18.95 16.48
N ILE A 149 16.71 18.17 16.08
CA ILE A 149 17.64 17.50 17.01
C ILE A 149 18.52 18.56 17.64
N THR A 150 18.52 18.65 18.96
CA THR A 150 19.39 19.55 19.73
C THR A 150 20.57 18.82 20.36
N ASP A 151 20.47 17.50 20.55
CA ASP A 151 21.56 16.64 20.99
C ASP A 151 21.34 15.20 20.53
N VAL A 152 22.40 14.47 20.22
CA VAL A 152 22.35 13.05 19.85
C VAL A 152 23.62 12.34 20.30
N ASN A 153 23.46 11.22 20.99
CA ASN A 153 24.56 10.44 21.53
C ASN A 153 24.43 8.97 21.12
N PRO A 154 25.44 8.36 20.46
CA PRO A 154 25.44 6.94 20.17
C PRO A 154 25.58 6.13 21.46
N LEU A 155 24.76 5.09 21.58
CA LEU A 155 24.83 4.10 22.65
C LEU A 155 25.59 2.86 22.17
N ASN A 156 26.38 2.26 23.05
CA ASN A 156 27.11 1.02 22.76
C ASN A 156 26.21 -0.21 22.92
N GLU A 157 25.16 -0.29 22.10
CA GLU A 157 24.21 -1.40 22.05
C GLU A 157 24.23 -2.04 20.66
N THR A 158 23.74 -3.29 20.55
CA THR A 158 23.64 -4.02 19.29
C THR A 158 22.91 -3.19 18.25
N ARG A 159 23.51 -3.05 17.06
CA ARG A 159 22.91 -2.31 15.96
C ARG A 159 21.70 -3.07 15.41
N LYS A 160 20.62 -2.35 15.08
CA LYS A 160 19.41 -2.94 14.51
C LYS A 160 18.89 -2.18 13.31
N VAL A 161 18.41 -2.90 12.31
CA VAL A 161 17.73 -2.34 11.14
C VAL A 161 16.33 -2.91 11.01
N PHE A 162 15.45 -2.15 10.37
CA PHE A 162 14.01 -2.44 10.29
C PHE A 162 13.51 -2.17 8.89
N GLY A 163 12.54 -2.96 8.45
CA GLY A 163 11.93 -2.77 7.16
C GLY A 163 10.97 -3.89 6.78
N TYR A 164 10.53 -3.84 5.54
CA TYR A 164 9.70 -4.85 4.88
C TYR A 164 10.59 -5.71 4.01
N VAL A 165 10.41 -7.03 4.06
CA VAL A 165 11.21 -7.96 3.25
C VAL A 165 10.87 -7.79 1.77
N GLU A 166 11.87 -7.56 0.94
CA GLU A 166 11.71 -7.58 -0.52
C GLU A 166 12.12 -8.93 -1.10
N SER A 167 13.21 -9.51 -0.60
CA SER A 167 13.62 -10.87 -0.97
C SER A 167 14.52 -11.50 0.08
N VAL A 168 14.51 -12.83 0.12
CA VAL A 168 15.35 -13.64 1.00
C VAL A 168 16.18 -14.58 0.13
N GLY A 169 17.50 -14.49 0.27
CA GLY A 169 18.46 -15.38 -0.37
C GLY A 169 19.16 -16.28 0.65
N SER A 170 19.91 -17.26 0.15
CA SER A 170 20.66 -18.21 0.99
C SER A 170 21.77 -17.56 1.87
N SER A 171 22.23 -16.36 1.51
CA SER A 171 23.32 -15.66 2.20
C SER A 171 23.05 -14.17 2.44
N SER A 172 21.87 -13.67 2.07
CA SER A 172 21.53 -12.26 2.17
C SER A 172 20.01 -12.06 2.28
N VAL A 173 19.60 -10.96 2.88
CA VAL A 173 18.20 -10.51 2.90
C VAL A 173 18.13 -9.08 2.37
N THR A 174 17.17 -8.82 1.49
CA THR A 174 16.86 -7.48 0.98
C THR A 174 15.59 -6.98 1.64
N ILE A 175 15.63 -5.76 2.16
CA ILE A 175 14.47 -5.07 2.75
C ILE A 175 14.25 -3.71 2.08
N GLU A 176 13.01 -3.24 2.06
CA GLU A 176 12.67 -1.82 1.96
C GLU A 176 12.70 -1.22 3.37
N ASP A 177 13.56 -0.22 3.60
CA ASP A 177 13.65 0.48 4.89
C ASP A 177 12.46 1.44 5.14
N LEU A 178 12.38 2.03 6.33
CA LEU A 178 11.25 2.90 6.70
C LEU A 178 11.19 4.23 5.93
N ASP A 179 12.22 4.54 5.13
CA ASP A 179 12.23 5.70 4.23
C ASP A 179 11.90 5.31 2.78
N GLY A 180 11.54 4.04 2.54
CA GLY A 180 11.16 3.53 1.22
C GLY A 180 12.34 3.13 0.32
N TYR A 181 13.52 2.87 0.90
CA TYR A 181 14.67 2.45 0.11
C TYR A 181 15.01 0.97 0.27
N GLU A 182 15.25 0.30 -0.85
CA GLU A 182 15.76 -1.07 -0.85
C GLU A 182 17.22 -1.17 -0.38
N ARG A 183 17.51 -2.17 0.45
CA ARG A 183 18.82 -2.45 1.06
C ARG A 183 19.04 -3.95 1.19
N THR A 184 20.20 -4.42 0.74
CA THR A 184 20.63 -5.81 0.91
C THR A 184 21.65 -5.93 2.04
N PHE A 185 21.45 -6.91 2.91
CA PHE A 185 22.34 -7.22 4.02
C PHE A 185 22.83 -8.67 3.93
N ASP A 186 24.14 -8.86 4.12
CA ASP A 186 24.75 -10.19 4.19
C ASP A 186 24.42 -10.86 5.53
N LEU A 187 24.12 -12.15 5.48
CA LEU A 187 23.94 -12.99 6.66
C LEU A 187 25.30 -13.48 7.18
N THR A 188 25.43 -13.62 8.50
CA THR A 188 26.54 -14.40 9.06
C THR A 188 26.35 -15.89 8.76
N SER A 189 27.39 -16.70 8.85
CA SER A 189 27.25 -18.16 8.62
C SER A 189 26.41 -18.88 9.69
N ASN A 190 26.09 -18.20 10.79
CA ASN A 190 25.38 -18.73 11.96
C ASN A 190 24.20 -17.85 12.37
N TYR A 191 23.59 -17.14 11.42
CA TYR A 191 22.43 -16.30 11.68
C TYR A 191 21.28 -17.13 12.25
N ARG A 192 20.37 -16.45 12.96
CA ARG A 192 19.16 -17.06 13.53
C ARG A 192 17.93 -16.32 13.03
N VAL A 193 16.82 -17.03 12.92
CA VAL A 193 15.52 -16.43 12.56
C VAL A 193 14.51 -16.76 13.65
N ARG A 194 13.74 -15.75 14.04
CA ARG A 194 12.71 -15.89 15.07
C ARG A 194 11.41 -15.24 14.63
N ASN A 195 10.29 -15.86 15.03
CA ASN A 195 8.99 -15.22 14.92
C ASN A 195 8.75 -14.18 16.04
N GLU A 196 7.59 -13.54 16.01
CA GLU A 196 7.16 -12.53 17.00
C GLU A 196 7.13 -13.06 18.45
N LYS A 197 6.96 -14.37 18.63
CA LYS A 197 6.93 -15.07 19.93
C LYS A 197 8.30 -15.58 20.36
N ASP A 198 9.37 -15.14 19.68
CA ASP A 198 10.76 -15.56 19.88
C ASP A 198 11.04 -17.06 19.61
N ASN A 199 10.12 -17.77 18.96
CA ASN A 199 10.37 -19.15 18.52
C ASN A 199 11.29 -19.15 17.31
N SER A 200 12.22 -20.11 17.26
CA SER A 200 13.06 -20.33 16.07
C SER A 200 12.17 -20.76 14.91
N ILE A 201 12.40 -20.15 13.75
CA ILE A 201 11.79 -20.50 12.47
C ILE A 201 12.89 -20.63 11.41
N ASP A 202 12.55 -21.15 10.25
CA ASP A 202 13.48 -21.19 9.12
C ASP A 202 13.47 -19.85 8.39
N ILE A 203 14.59 -19.47 7.77
CA ILE A 203 14.63 -18.24 6.95
C ILE A 203 13.66 -18.28 5.78
N GLU A 204 13.35 -19.50 5.34
CA GLU A 204 12.41 -19.80 4.29
C GLU A 204 10.95 -19.53 4.67
N ASP A 205 10.68 -19.31 5.97
CA ASP A 205 9.37 -18.91 6.49
C ASP A 205 9.17 -17.40 6.46
N ILE A 206 10.21 -16.62 6.11
CA ILE A 206 10.10 -15.18 5.88
C ILE A 206 9.64 -14.96 4.44
N GLU A 207 8.55 -14.22 4.29
CA GLU A 207 7.93 -13.89 3.01
C GLU A 207 8.17 -12.42 2.63
N ARG A 208 8.02 -12.11 1.34
CA ARG A 208 8.02 -10.71 0.87
C ARG A 208 6.88 -9.95 1.56
N GLY A 209 7.15 -8.71 1.97
CA GLY A 209 6.23 -7.85 2.72
C GLY A 209 6.32 -8.03 4.24
N ASP A 210 6.96 -9.09 4.74
CA ASP A 210 7.08 -9.29 6.19
C ASP A 210 7.85 -8.16 6.86
N THR A 211 7.30 -7.61 7.95
CA THR A 211 8.02 -6.64 8.77
C THR A 211 9.03 -7.35 9.65
N ILE A 212 10.31 -7.05 9.44
CA ILE A 212 11.41 -7.65 10.21
C ILE A 212 12.25 -6.61 10.95
N GLU A 213 12.82 -7.07 12.05
CA GLU A 213 13.91 -6.45 12.80
C GLU A 213 15.16 -7.33 12.62
N MET A 214 16.27 -6.74 12.20
CA MET A 214 17.54 -7.46 12.04
C MET A 214 18.61 -6.89 12.96
N GLU A 215 19.25 -7.74 13.75
CA GLU A 215 20.42 -7.37 14.55
C GLU A 215 21.70 -7.57 13.74
N LEU A 216 22.56 -6.55 13.77
CA LEU A 216 23.81 -6.52 13.03
C LEU A 216 25.02 -6.76 13.95
N THR A 217 26.02 -7.42 13.39
CA THR A 217 27.38 -7.49 13.93
C THR A 217 28.12 -6.16 13.72
N ASP A 218 29.28 -6.01 14.37
CA ASP A 218 30.16 -4.85 14.16
C ASP A 218 30.63 -4.71 12.69
N GLN A 219 30.64 -5.81 11.95
CA GLN A 219 30.96 -5.84 10.52
C GLN A 219 29.77 -5.47 9.61
N GLY A 220 28.60 -5.20 10.19
CA GLY A 220 27.37 -4.87 9.45
C GLY A 220 26.63 -6.08 8.86
N LYS A 221 27.03 -7.31 9.20
CA LYS A 221 26.32 -8.55 8.81
C LYS A 221 25.20 -8.88 9.78
N VAL A 222 24.11 -9.46 9.27
CA VAL A 222 22.94 -9.85 10.07
C VAL A 222 23.22 -11.15 10.82
N GLN A 223 23.05 -11.12 12.14
CA GLN A 223 23.19 -12.29 13.02
C GLN A 223 21.85 -12.81 13.56
N LEU A 224 20.81 -11.98 13.59
CA LEU A 224 19.47 -12.35 14.03
C LEU A 224 18.44 -11.61 13.18
N ILE A 225 17.43 -12.31 12.71
CA ILE A 225 16.22 -11.76 12.09
C ILE A 225 15.04 -12.09 13.00
N LYS A 226 14.22 -11.11 13.32
CA LYS A 226 13.01 -11.26 14.14
C LYS A 226 11.82 -10.64 13.42
N LEU A 227 10.72 -11.39 13.28
CA LEU A 227 9.45 -10.84 12.81
C LEU A 227 8.87 -9.88 13.86
N ALA A 228 8.61 -8.63 13.48
CA ALA A 228 8.26 -7.55 14.41
C ALA A 228 6.76 -7.37 14.65
N ASN A 229 5.92 -7.88 13.75
CA ASN A 229 4.47 -7.96 13.91
C ASN A 229 3.98 -9.29 13.36
N GLY A 230 2.84 -9.70 13.91
CA GLY A 230 1.95 -10.82 13.57
C GLY A 230 1.69 -11.14 12.11
N SER A 231 2.69 -11.26 11.26
CA SER A 231 2.62 -12.16 10.10
C SER A 231 3.04 -13.57 10.52
N SER A 232 2.68 -14.00 11.73
CA SER A 232 2.22 -15.39 11.92
C SER A 232 0.91 -15.68 11.15
N SER A 233 0.40 -14.72 10.37
CA SER A 233 -0.69 -14.87 9.43
C SER A 233 -0.63 -13.78 8.35
N SER A 234 -0.49 -14.17 7.07
CA SER A 234 -1.02 -13.45 5.90
C SER A 234 -0.26 -12.28 5.26
N SER A 235 1.05 -12.40 5.03
CA SER A 235 1.60 -12.02 3.69
C SER A 235 1.38 -13.15 2.67
N SER A 236 0.93 -14.32 3.16
CA SER A 236 0.53 -15.45 2.33
C SER A 236 -0.66 -15.17 1.43
N SER A 237 -1.38 -14.06 1.58
CA SER A 237 -2.54 -13.75 0.74
C SER A 237 -2.19 -13.54 -0.73
N ASP A 238 -0.95 -13.20 -1.07
CA ASP A 238 -0.59 -12.94 -2.47
C ASP A 238 -0.48 -14.24 -3.27
N TYR A 239 -0.24 -15.37 -2.61
CA TYR A 239 -0.12 -16.69 -3.23
C TYR A 239 -1.06 -17.72 -2.62
N GLU A 240 -2.07 -17.28 -1.89
CA GLU A 240 -3.16 -18.10 -1.39
C GLU A 240 -4.42 -17.89 -2.22
N GLY A 241 -5.13 -18.98 -2.49
CA GLY A 241 -6.38 -18.89 -3.20
C GLY A 241 -7.04 -20.23 -3.46
N GLU A 242 -8.24 -20.15 -4.04
CA GLU A 242 -8.95 -21.31 -4.56
C GLU A 242 -8.37 -21.69 -5.92
N ILE A 243 -8.02 -22.95 -6.12
CA ILE A 243 -7.63 -23.43 -7.45
C ILE A 243 -8.81 -23.31 -8.40
N THR A 244 -8.65 -22.54 -9.48
CA THR A 244 -9.63 -22.44 -10.56
C THR A 244 -9.22 -23.17 -11.83
N TYR A 245 -7.93 -23.54 -11.95
CA TYR A 245 -7.44 -24.36 -13.06
C TYR A 245 -6.13 -25.07 -12.70
N ILE A 246 -5.96 -26.30 -13.18
CA ILE A 246 -4.72 -27.07 -13.06
C ILE A 246 -4.39 -27.75 -14.39
N LYS A 247 -3.15 -27.57 -14.83
CA LYS A 247 -2.57 -28.32 -15.94
C LYS A 247 -1.56 -29.34 -15.43
N THR A 248 -1.88 -30.61 -15.55
CA THR A 248 -1.08 -31.74 -15.03
C THR A 248 -0.26 -32.46 -16.12
N SER A 249 -0.21 -31.92 -17.33
CA SER A 249 0.54 -32.51 -18.46
C SER A 249 1.35 -31.46 -19.23
N GLY A 250 2.50 -31.87 -19.77
CA GLY A 250 3.46 -30.94 -20.37
C GLY A 250 4.05 -30.00 -19.31
N ASN A 251 4.10 -28.70 -19.61
CA ASN A 251 4.46 -27.69 -18.63
C ASN A 251 3.33 -27.53 -17.62
N TYR A 252 3.62 -27.84 -16.36
CA TYR A 252 2.62 -27.76 -15.29
C TYR A 252 2.27 -26.31 -15.00
N ARG A 253 0.98 -26.05 -14.78
CA ARG A 253 0.44 -24.74 -14.43
C ARG A 253 -0.65 -24.86 -13.40
N ILE A 254 -0.80 -23.83 -12.60
CA ILE A 254 -1.88 -23.69 -11.63
C ILE A 254 -2.40 -22.27 -11.67
N THR A 255 -3.72 -22.10 -11.72
CA THR A 255 -4.39 -20.81 -11.56
C THR A 255 -5.12 -20.82 -10.24
N ILE A 256 -4.87 -19.79 -9.43
CA ILE A 256 -5.59 -19.59 -8.17
C ILE A 256 -6.38 -18.29 -8.22
N LYS A 257 -7.57 -18.31 -7.65
CA LYS A 257 -8.37 -17.13 -7.33
C LYS A 257 -8.06 -16.69 -5.91
N LYS A 258 -7.41 -15.54 -5.79
CA LYS A 258 -7.04 -14.95 -4.50
C LYS A 258 -8.27 -14.50 -3.72
N TYR A 259 -8.06 -14.17 -2.46
CA TYR A 259 -9.12 -13.70 -1.58
C TYR A 259 -9.77 -12.42 -2.11
N ASP A 260 -9.03 -11.49 -2.71
CA ASP A 260 -9.60 -10.28 -3.33
C ASP A 260 -10.42 -10.57 -4.61
N GLY A 261 -10.50 -11.83 -5.04
CA GLY A 261 -11.22 -12.26 -6.24
C GLY A 261 -10.41 -12.13 -7.53
N SER A 262 -9.19 -11.59 -7.50
CA SER A 262 -8.26 -11.65 -8.62
C SER A 262 -7.85 -13.09 -8.90
N GLU A 263 -7.53 -13.39 -10.15
CA GLU A 263 -7.01 -14.70 -10.57
C GLU A 263 -5.59 -14.53 -11.11
N GLU A 264 -4.71 -15.45 -10.75
CA GLU A 264 -3.32 -15.44 -11.22
C GLU A 264 -2.86 -16.85 -11.57
N THR A 265 -2.12 -16.98 -12.67
CA THR A 265 -1.62 -18.25 -13.19
C THR A 265 -0.12 -18.34 -13.02
N TYR A 266 0.34 -19.46 -12.48
CA TYR A 266 1.75 -19.72 -12.18
C TYR A 266 2.24 -20.94 -12.93
N ASP A 267 3.47 -20.85 -13.45
CA ASP A 267 4.20 -22.01 -13.95
C ASP A 267 4.69 -22.84 -12.76
N VAL A 268 4.56 -24.16 -12.84
CA VAL A 268 4.89 -25.09 -11.75
C VAL A 268 6.14 -25.89 -12.11
N LYS A 269 7.10 -26.01 -11.20
CA LYS A 269 8.28 -26.85 -11.43
C LYS A 269 7.91 -28.34 -11.54
N ASP A 270 8.65 -29.05 -12.38
CA ASP A 270 8.56 -30.52 -12.54
C ASP A 270 8.68 -31.31 -11.21
N LYS A 271 9.34 -30.73 -10.20
CA LYS A 271 9.52 -31.33 -8.86
C LYS A 271 8.89 -30.48 -7.76
N VAL A 272 7.71 -29.92 -8.02
CA VAL A 272 6.93 -29.22 -7.00
C VAL A 272 6.61 -30.16 -5.84
N GLU A 273 6.71 -29.64 -4.62
CA GLU A 273 6.27 -30.38 -3.43
C GLU A 273 4.84 -30.01 -3.09
N VAL A 274 3.96 -31.00 -2.95
CA VAL A 274 2.57 -30.76 -2.53
C VAL A 274 2.34 -31.36 -1.16
N TYR A 275 1.74 -30.61 -0.24
CA TYR A 275 1.42 -31.06 1.11
C TYR A 275 -0.06 -30.82 1.43
N GLN A 276 -0.61 -31.69 2.26
CA GLN A 276 -1.92 -31.52 2.89
C GLN A 276 -1.82 -32.06 4.31
N ASP A 277 -2.09 -31.25 5.32
CA ASP A 277 -1.91 -31.60 6.74
C ASP A 277 -0.53 -32.23 7.02
N ASP A 278 0.54 -31.57 6.54
CA ASP A 278 1.94 -32.00 6.62
C ASP A 278 2.28 -33.34 5.92
N ARG A 279 1.34 -33.90 5.15
CA ARG A 279 1.54 -35.14 4.38
C ARG A 279 1.80 -34.81 2.92
N LYS A 280 2.91 -35.34 2.40
CA LYS A 280 3.25 -35.20 0.98
C LYS A 280 2.20 -35.85 0.08
N ARG A 281 1.79 -35.13 -0.96
CA ARG A 281 0.85 -35.53 -2.00
C ARG A 281 1.52 -35.43 -3.38
N GLU A 282 0.89 -36.09 -4.35
CA GLU A 282 1.26 -35.95 -5.76
C GLU A 282 0.53 -34.73 -6.34
N PHE A 283 1.17 -33.97 -7.22
CA PHE A 283 0.58 -32.78 -7.85
C PHE A 283 -0.72 -33.07 -8.62
N ASN A 284 -0.81 -34.26 -9.23
CA ASN A 284 -2.03 -34.71 -9.93
C ASN A 284 -3.21 -35.05 -9.00
N ARG A 285 -3.05 -34.89 -7.68
CA ARG A 285 -4.12 -35.03 -6.68
C ARG A 285 -4.64 -33.69 -6.15
N LEU A 286 -4.19 -32.59 -6.74
CA LEU A 286 -4.85 -31.29 -6.58
C LEU A 286 -6.11 -31.29 -7.43
N TYR A 287 -7.17 -30.69 -6.89
CA TYR A 287 -8.44 -30.52 -7.58
C TYR A 287 -8.79 -29.05 -7.67
N GLU A 288 -9.57 -28.69 -8.69
CA GLU A 288 -10.27 -27.41 -8.69
C GLU A 288 -11.09 -27.29 -7.41
N LYS A 289 -11.17 -26.07 -6.87
CA LYS A 289 -11.77 -25.71 -5.58
C LYS A 289 -10.96 -26.06 -4.33
N ASP A 290 -9.86 -26.79 -4.46
CA ASP A 290 -8.92 -26.89 -3.34
C ASP A 290 -8.39 -25.48 -3.04
N PHE A 291 -8.31 -25.14 -1.76
CA PHE A 291 -7.60 -23.94 -1.34
C PHE A 291 -6.15 -24.27 -1.12
N VAL A 292 -5.27 -23.43 -1.64
CA VAL A 292 -3.84 -23.66 -1.57
C VAL A 292 -3.09 -22.41 -1.21
N LYS A 293 -1.93 -22.61 -0.59
CA LYS A 293 -0.85 -21.64 -0.48
C LYS A 293 0.29 -22.07 -1.39
N LEU A 294 0.74 -21.19 -2.27
CA LEU A 294 1.88 -21.45 -3.16
C LEU A 294 3.16 -20.81 -2.61
N LYS A 295 4.29 -21.46 -2.87
CA LYS A 295 5.64 -20.90 -2.66
C LYS A 295 6.36 -20.85 -3.99
N LEU A 296 6.80 -19.66 -4.40
CA LEU A 296 7.50 -19.44 -5.67
C LEU A 296 9.02 -19.44 -5.49
N ASP A 297 9.77 -19.73 -6.56
CA ASP A 297 11.22 -19.45 -6.63
C ASP A 297 11.49 -18.03 -7.15
N SER A 298 12.78 -17.67 -7.24
CA SER A 298 13.24 -16.38 -7.78
C SER A 298 12.94 -16.16 -9.28
N SER A 299 12.22 -17.08 -9.93
CA SER A 299 11.77 -16.98 -11.32
C SER A 299 10.24 -17.13 -11.41
N ASP A 300 9.53 -16.86 -10.33
CA ASP A 300 8.08 -16.90 -10.20
C ASP A 300 7.45 -18.27 -10.50
N ARG A 301 8.22 -19.37 -10.34
CA ARG A 301 7.72 -20.73 -10.52
C ARG A 301 7.36 -21.37 -9.20
N VAL A 302 6.23 -22.07 -9.16
CA VAL A 302 5.77 -22.79 -7.97
C VAL A 302 6.72 -23.94 -7.64
N THR A 303 7.27 -23.89 -6.43
CA THR A 303 8.16 -24.91 -5.86
C THR A 303 7.50 -25.73 -4.77
N ARG A 304 6.51 -25.17 -4.07
CA ARG A 304 5.70 -25.87 -3.07
C ARG A 304 4.25 -25.38 -3.09
N ILE A 305 3.34 -26.30 -2.77
CA ILE A 305 1.90 -26.10 -2.68
C ILE A 305 1.43 -26.74 -1.38
N ASP A 306 0.83 -25.95 -0.49
CA ASP A 306 0.21 -26.44 0.72
C ASP A 306 -1.31 -26.33 0.58
N ILE A 307 -2.02 -27.46 0.60
CA ILE A 307 -3.49 -27.52 0.58
C ILE A 307 -4.00 -27.11 1.96
N LEU A 308 -4.79 -26.05 1.98
CA LEU A 308 -5.38 -25.47 3.17
C LEU A 308 -6.72 -26.14 3.48
N ASN A 309 -6.93 -26.45 4.77
CA ASN A 309 -8.19 -26.97 5.26
C ASN A 309 -9.10 -25.81 5.69
N VAL A 310 -9.72 -25.17 4.69
CA VAL A 310 -10.69 -24.09 4.88
C VAL A 310 -12.07 -24.54 4.41
N GLU A 311 -13.11 -24.00 5.04
CA GLU A 311 -14.49 -24.21 4.62
C GLU A 311 -15.00 -22.97 3.88
N VAL A 312 -15.62 -23.16 2.72
CA VAL A 312 -16.19 -22.07 1.93
C VAL A 312 -17.70 -22.17 1.92
N ILE A 313 -18.36 -21.07 2.30
CA ILE A 313 -19.81 -20.96 2.31
C ILE A 313 -20.25 -19.80 1.44
N GLU A 314 -21.24 -20.03 0.59
CA GLU A 314 -21.87 -18.99 -0.21
C GLU A 314 -23.32 -18.78 0.21
N GLY A 315 -23.76 -17.53 0.21
CA GLY A 315 -25.13 -17.21 0.57
C GLY A 315 -25.45 -15.73 0.43
N LYS A 316 -26.69 -15.40 0.81
CA LYS A 316 -27.19 -14.04 0.88
C LYS A 316 -27.23 -13.59 2.33
N VAL A 317 -26.63 -12.45 2.64
CA VAL A 317 -26.65 -11.89 3.99
C VAL A 317 -28.08 -11.57 4.41
N THR A 318 -28.50 -12.12 5.54
CA THR A 318 -29.81 -11.85 6.15
C THR A 318 -29.67 -10.93 7.35
N HIS A 319 -28.61 -11.08 8.13
CA HIS A 319 -28.34 -10.28 9.34
C HIS A 319 -26.83 -10.10 9.57
N ILE A 320 -26.45 -9.00 10.23
CA ILE A 320 -25.07 -8.69 10.63
C ILE A 320 -25.12 -8.05 12.02
N ASP A 321 -24.33 -8.59 12.95
CA ASP A 321 -24.06 -7.95 14.23
C ASP A 321 -22.61 -7.50 14.30
N THR A 322 -22.38 -6.19 14.30
CA THR A 322 -21.02 -5.61 14.37
C THR A 322 -20.50 -5.44 15.79
N TYR A 323 -21.33 -5.65 16.81
CA TYR A 323 -20.90 -5.65 18.21
C TYR A 323 -20.37 -7.03 18.61
N ASP A 324 -21.12 -8.08 18.24
CA ASP A 324 -20.75 -9.46 18.52
C ASP A 324 -19.89 -10.09 17.41
N ASN A 325 -19.67 -9.35 16.30
CA ASN A 325 -18.96 -9.80 15.09
C ASN A 325 -19.55 -11.11 14.56
N THR A 326 -20.85 -11.12 14.24
CA THR A 326 -21.50 -12.26 13.60
C THR A 326 -22.11 -11.87 12.27
N ILE A 327 -22.22 -12.84 11.36
CA ILE A 327 -22.90 -12.70 10.08
C ILE A 327 -23.86 -13.88 9.87
N GLU A 328 -25.13 -13.59 9.59
CA GLU A 328 -26.12 -14.59 9.19
C GLU A 328 -26.28 -14.56 7.68
N ILE A 329 -26.17 -15.74 7.05
CA ILE A 329 -26.41 -15.90 5.62
C ILE A 329 -27.44 -16.98 5.34
N GLU A 330 -28.23 -16.76 4.30
CA GLU A 330 -29.17 -17.71 3.72
C GLU A 330 -28.54 -18.37 2.49
N ASN A 331 -28.40 -19.69 2.53
CA ASN A 331 -27.86 -20.44 1.39
C ASN A 331 -28.94 -20.66 0.30
N SER A 332 -28.55 -21.28 -0.82
CA SER A 332 -29.44 -21.55 -1.95
C SER A 332 -30.65 -22.44 -1.63
N ASN A 333 -30.60 -23.21 -0.53
CA ASN A 333 -31.70 -24.04 -0.06
C ASN A 333 -32.66 -23.29 0.90
N GLY A 334 -32.46 -21.98 1.10
CA GLY A 334 -33.24 -21.16 2.03
C GLY A 334 -32.90 -21.39 3.51
N ARG A 335 -31.82 -22.13 3.80
CA ARG A 335 -31.37 -22.34 5.18
C ARG A 335 -30.51 -21.17 5.62
N LYS A 336 -30.91 -20.56 6.73
CA LYS A 336 -30.15 -19.50 7.42
C LYS A 336 -29.16 -20.09 8.40
N THR A 337 -27.96 -19.54 8.47
CA THR A 337 -26.93 -19.95 9.42
C THR A 337 -26.10 -18.74 9.81
N GLU A 338 -25.90 -18.57 11.12
CA GLU A 338 -25.05 -17.55 11.70
C GLU A 338 -23.62 -18.07 11.87
N TYR A 339 -22.65 -17.21 11.61
CA TYR A 339 -21.22 -17.50 11.68
C TYR A 339 -20.51 -16.44 12.50
N ASP A 340 -19.58 -16.89 13.35
CA ASP A 340 -18.68 -16.01 14.09
C ASP A 340 -17.62 -15.43 13.13
N VAL A 341 -17.44 -14.12 13.17
CA VAL A 341 -16.53 -13.38 12.32
C VAL A 341 -15.29 -12.99 13.11
N SER A 342 -14.11 -13.26 12.56
CA SER A 342 -12.85 -12.87 13.17
C SER A 342 -12.78 -11.35 13.36
N GLY A 343 -12.25 -10.89 14.51
CA GLY A 343 -12.02 -9.46 14.75
C GLY A 343 -11.05 -8.80 13.76
N SER A 344 -10.31 -9.60 12.99
CA SER A 344 -9.41 -9.18 11.92
C SER A 344 -9.90 -9.60 10.53
N VAL A 345 -11.21 -9.84 10.35
CA VAL A 345 -11.79 -10.25 9.06
C VAL A 345 -11.41 -9.25 7.96
N LYS A 346 -10.99 -9.76 6.81
CA LYS A 346 -10.83 -8.94 5.60
C LYS A 346 -12.09 -9.09 4.74
N VAL A 347 -12.57 -7.98 4.21
CA VAL A 347 -13.76 -7.94 3.36
C VAL A 347 -13.37 -7.32 2.03
N TRP A 348 -13.78 -7.96 0.94
CA TRP A 348 -13.46 -7.55 -0.41
C TRP A 348 -14.72 -7.34 -1.22
N GLU A 349 -14.71 -6.35 -2.11
CA GLU A 349 -15.74 -6.14 -3.13
C GLU A 349 -15.03 -5.74 -4.42
N ASP A 350 -15.17 -6.52 -5.49
CA ASP A 350 -14.51 -6.29 -6.78
C ASP A 350 -13.00 -5.97 -6.62
N SER A 351 -12.30 -6.81 -5.85
CA SER A 351 -10.86 -6.67 -5.54
C SER A 351 -10.46 -5.42 -4.76
N LYS A 352 -11.42 -4.76 -4.09
CA LYS A 352 -11.18 -3.62 -3.20
C LYS A 352 -11.54 -3.97 -1.77
N SER A 353 -10.66 -3.58 -0.85
CA SER A 353 -10.92 -3.74 0.57
C SER A 353 -12.13 -2.91 1.02
N ARG A 354 -12.97 -3.51 1.84
CA ARG A 354 -14.17 -2.94 2.46
C ARG A 354 -14.14 -3.16 3.96
N SER A 355 -14.88 -2.34 4.68
CA SER A 355 -15.14 -2.58 6.10
C SER A 355 -16.27 -3.60 6.26
N PHE A 356 -16.13 -4.54 7.20
CA PHE A 356 -17.20 -5.45 7.61
C PHE A 356 -18.51 -4.71 7.97
N ARG A 357 -18.41 -3.52 8.56
CA ARG A 357 -19.58 -2.67 8.89
C ARG A 357 -20.34 -2.15 7.68
N ASN A 358 -19.78 -2.26 6.47
CA ASN A 358 -20.39 -1.80 5.24
C ASN A 358 -21.22 -2.87 4.53
N ILE A 359 -21.14 -4.13 4.97
CA ILE A 359 -22.00 -5.21 4.46
C ILE A 359 -23.46 -4.89 4.86
N ARG A 360 -24.40 -5.25 3.99
CA ARG A 360 -25.84 -5.03 4.19
C ARG A 360 -26.62 -6.32 4.02
N SER A 361 -27.76 -6.40 4.69
CA SER A 361 -28.75 -7.45 4.41
C SER A 361 -29.18 -7.34 2.95
N GLY A 362 -29.13 -8.45 2.24
CA GLY A 362 -29.33 -8.48 0.79
C GLY A 362 -28.08 -8.84 0.00
N ASP A 363 -26.89 -8.55 0.52
CA ASP A 363 -25.64 -8.75 -0.19
C ASP A 363 -25.37 -10.24 -0.41
N LYS A 364 -24.85 -10.59 -1.58
CA LYS A 364 -24.32 -11.93 -1.83
C LYS A 364 -22.89 -12.00 -1.34
N VAL A 365 -22.58 -13.03 -0.58
CA VAL A 365 -21.26 -13.21 0.02
C VAL A 365 -20.74 -14.62 -0.18
N ARG A 366 -19.42 -14.71 -0.28
CA ARG A 366 -18.65 -15.95 -0.13
C ARG A 366 -17.77 -15.80 1.11
N LEU A 367 -18.03 -16.62 2.11
CA LEU A 367 -17.32 -16.68 3.39
C LEU A 367 -16.25 -17.75 3.33
N ILE A 368 -15.09 -17.48 3.89
CA ILE A 368 -14.02 -18.46 4.06
C ILE A 368 -13.74 -18.59 5.55
N LEU A 369 -13.87 -19.82 6.03
CA LEU A 369 -13.79 -20.16 7.43
C LEU A 369 -12.49 -20.91 7.69
N ASP A 370 -11.85 -20.58 8.81
CA ASP A 370 -10.68 -21.30 9.29
C ASP A 370 -11.06 -22.67 9.91
N SER A 371 -10.04 -23.43 10.32
CA SER A 371 -10.22 -24.72 10.99
C SER A 371 -11.05 -24.67 12.29
N LYS A 372 -11.23 -23.48 12.88
CA LYS A 372 -12.06 -23.25 14.08
C LYS A 372 -13.45 -22.72 13.74
N ARG A 373 -13.79 -22.63 12.45
CA ARG A 373 -15.06 -22.13 11.90
C ARG A 373 -15.27 -20.62 12.05
N TYR A 374 -14.23 -19.84 12.32
CA TYR A 374 -14.32 -18.38 12.26
C TYR A 374 -14.21 -17.91 10.82
N VAL A 375 -15.05 -16.97 10.43
CA VAL A 375 -14.95 -16.30 9.13
C VAL A 375 -13.73 -15.37 9.16
N THR A 376 -12.74 -15.68 8.34
CA THR A 376 -11.50 -14.90 8.22
C THR A 376 -11.51 -13.98 7.01
N GLU A 377 -12.26 -14.33 5.97
CA GLU A 377 -12.38 -13.56 4.72
C GLU A 377 -13.83 -13.54 4.23
N ILE A 378 -14.27 -12.40 3.68
CA ILE A 378 -15.60 -12.22 3.09
C ILE A 378 -15.48 -11.54 1.73
N ASN A 379 -16.00 -12.19 0.68
CA ASN A 379 -16.09 -11.60 -0.64
C ASN A 379 -17.52 -11.19 -0.96
N LEU A 380 -17.71 -9.89 -1.10
CA LEU A 380 -18.88 -9.22 -1.67
C LEU A 380 -18.71 -9.17 -3.19
N GLY A 381 -19.80 -9.36 -3.91
CA GLY A 381 -19.74 -9.38 -5.37
C GLY A 381 -19.73 -10.79 -5.93
N ASP A 382 -19.99 -10.83 -7.22
CA ASP A 382 -20.98 -11.70 -7.83
C ASP A 382 -20.67 -13.20 -7.59
N SER A 383 -21.66 -13.93 -7.05
CA SER A 383 -21.74 -15.39 -7.16
C SER A 383 -21.88 -15.73 -8.65
N SER A 384 -20.78 -15.62 -9.39
CA SER A 384 -20.71 -15.87 -10.83
C SER A 384 -19.32 -16.40 -11.18
N THR A 385 -18.93 -17.51 -10.54
CA THR A 385 -18.47 -18.59 -11.42
C THR A 385 -19.68 -18.93 -12.29
N SER A 386 -19.68 -18.47 -13.54
CA SER A 386 -20.71 -18.80 -14.51
C SER A 386 -20.90 -20.31 -14.46
N SER A 387 -22.06 -20.74 -13.99
CA SER A 387 -22.45 -22.14 -14.01
C SER A 387 -22.31 -22.65 -15.45
N ASP A 388 -21.90 -23.90 -15.62
CA ASP A 388 -21.84 -24.48 -16.96
C ASP A 388 -23.17 -24.28 -17.71
N GLY A 389 -23.11 -23.90 -18.98
CA GLY A 389 -24.32 -23.54 -19.72
C GLY A 389 -24.08 -22.76 -21.00
N SER A 390 -25.18 -22.29 -21.61
CA SER A 390 -25.13 -21.42 -22.77
C SER A 390 -25.69 -20.05 -22.43
N TYR A 391 -24.95 -19.01 -22.79
CA TYR A 391 -25.27 -17.62 -22.51
C TYR A 391 -25.32 -16.83 -23.81
N SER A 392 -26.01 -15.69 -23.81
CA SER A 392 -26.05 -14.80 -24.98
C SER A 392 -26.06 -13.34 -24.57
N GLY A 393 -25.52 -12.48 -25.43
CA GLY A 393 -25.52 -11.03 -25.27
C GLY A 393 -24.54 -10.37 -26.23
N THR A 394 -24.23 -9.11 -25.98
CA THR A 394 -23.33 -8.31 -26.81
C THR A 394 -21.92 -8.32 -26.23
N ILE A 395 -20.89 -8.52 -27.06
CA ILE A 395 -19.49 -8.39 -26.62
C ILE A 395 -19.24 -6.95 -26.19
N TYR A 396 -18.97 -6.74 -24.90
CA TYR A 396 -18.63 -5.43 -24.35
C TYR A 396 -17.12 -5.18 -24.37
N SER A 397 -16.33 -6.20 -24.03
CA SER A 397 -14.88 -6.17 -24.16
C SER A 397 -14.30 -7.58 -24.32
N LEU A 398 -13.14 -7.66 -24.94
CA LEU A 398 -12.38 -8.89 -25.13
C LEU A 398 -10.91 -8.60 -24.81
N ASN A 399 -10.32 -9.39 -23.92
CA ASN A 399 -8.91 -9.33 -23.58
C ASN A 399 -8.29 -10.72 -23.73
N ILE A 400 -7.63 -10.93 -24.86
CA ILE A 400 -7.01 -12.21 -25.22
C ILE A 400 -5.74 -12.48 -24.40
N LYS A 401 -5.06 -11.44 -23.88
CA LYS A 401 -3.86 -11.63 -23.06
C LYS A 401 -4.20 -12.16 -21.67
N ASP A 402 -5.35 -11.73 -21.16
CA ASP A 402 -5.84 -12.09 -19.82
C ASP A 402 -6.94 -13.16 -19.88
N ASP A 403 -7.21 -13.72 -21.06
CA ASP A 403 -8.26 -14.72 -21.33
C ASP A 403 -9.64 -14.31 -20.77
N LYS A 404 -10.05 -13.06 -20.97
CA LYS A 404 -11.35 -12.53 -20.50
C LYS A 404 -12.25 -12.08 -21.64
N LEU A 405 -13.52 -12.43 -21.53
CA LEU A 405 -14.61 -11.92 -22.37
C LEU A 405 -15.69 -11.31 -21.48
N VAL A 406 -16.10 -10.07 -21.76
CA VAL A 406 -17.23 -9.43 -21.09
C VAL A 406 -18.41 -9.38 -22.04
N ILE A 407 -19.54 -9.93 -21.61
CA ILE A 407 -20.81 -9.88 -22.35
C ILE A 407 -21.80 -9.00 -21.58
N GLU A 408 -22.44 -8.09 -22.30
CA GLU A 408 -23.54 -7.27 -21.81
C GLU A 408 -24.89 -7.83 -22.27
N LYS A 409 -25.85 -7.93 -21.35
CA LYS A 409 -27.24 -8.30 -21.64
C LYS A 409 -28.17 -7.56 -20.68
N ASN A 410 -29.18 -6.85 -21.20
CA ASN A 410 -30.12 -6.06 -20.40
C ASN A 410 -29.40 -5.10 -19.42
N ASP A 411 -28.42 -4.35 -19.93
CA ASP A 411 -27.55 -3.43 -19.16
C ASP A 411 -26.71 -4.07 -18.05
N LYS A 412 -26.71 -5.42 -17.93
CA LYS A 412 -25.84 -6.16 -17.02
C LYS A 412 -24.63 -6.69 -17.79
N LYS A 413 -23.43 -6.32 -17.31
CA LYS A 413 -22.15 -6.86 -17.79
C LYS A 413 -21.77 -8.08 -16.96
N THR A 414 -21.32 -9.13 -17.64
CA THR A 414 -20.85 -10.37 -17.03
C THR A 414 -19.52 -10.74 -17.65
N THR A 415 -18.52 -10.98 -16.81
CA THR A 415 -17.17 -11.40 -17.22
C THR A 415 -17.09 -12.92 -17.24
N TYR A 416 -16.47 -13.46 -18.29
CA TYR A 416 -16.24 -14.88 -18.48
C TYR A 416 -14.75 -15.12 -18.77
N ASN A 417 -14.24 -16.26 -18.29
CA ASN A 417 -12.90 -16.74 -18.63
C ASN A 417 -12.94 -17.47 -19.96
N LEU A 418 -11.97 -17.24 -20.84
CA LEU A 418 -11.80 -17.97 -22.09
C LEU A 418 -11.05 -19.29 -21.82
N ASP A 419 -11.42 -20.34 -22.54
CA ASP A 419 -10.61 -21.55 -22.61
C ASP A 419 -9.42 -21.35 -23.57
N ASP A 420 -8.34 -22.11 -23.39
CA ASP A 420 -7.15 -22.03 -24.27
C ASP A 420 -7.50 -22.41 -25.73
N ASP A 421 -8.56 -23.22 -25.92
CA ASP A 421 -9.04 -23.71 -27.22
C ASP A 421 -10.50 -23.29 -27.46
N VAL A 422 -10.79 -21.99 -27.32
CA VAL A 422 -12.13 -21.47 -27.64
C VAL A 422 -12.42 -21.67 -29.13
N THR A 423 -13.44 -22.49 -29.41
CA THR A 423 -13.97 -22.60 -30.77
C THR A 423 -14.81 -21.37 -31.09
N VAL A 424 -14.34 -20.52 -32.00
CA VAL A 424 -15.16 -19.42 -32.54
C VAL A 424 -15.83 -19.89 -33.83
N LYS A 425 -17.14 -19.73 -33.90
CA LYS A 425 -17.94 -19.96 -35.11
C LYS A 425 -18.54 -18.63 -35.55
N SER A 426 -17.92 -18.03 -36.56
CA SER A 426 -18.44 -16.88 -37.28
C SER A 426 -18.97 -17.31 -38.65
N ASN A 427 -20.02 -16.64 -39.13
CA ASN A 427 -20.56 -16.93 -40.46
C ASN A 427 -19.66 -16.38 -41.58
N ASP A 428 -18.87 -15.32 -41.33
CA ASP A 428 -18.22 -14.57 -42.41
C ASP A 428 -16.80 -14.06 -42.15
N ASN A 429 -16.22 -14.18 -40.94
CA ASN A 429 -14.83 -13.75 -40.72
C ASN A 429 -14.19 -14.51 -39.55
N GLY A 430 -13.34 -15.49 -39.90
CA GLY A 430 -12.41 -16.11 -38.96
C GLY A 430 -13.02 -17.04 -37.92
N ASN A 431 -12.28 -18.09 -37.56
CA ASN A 431 -12.60 -18.96 -36.42
C ASN A 431 -11.70 -18.64 -35.22
N TYR A 432 -11.18 -17.40 -35.16
CA TYR A 432 -10.20 -16.97 -34.17
C TYR A 432 -10.78 -15.88 -33.26
N LEU A 433 -10.37 -15.89 -31.99
CA LEU A 433 -10.77 -14.90 -31.00
C LEU A 433 -10.37 -13.47 -31.40
N GLU A 434 -9.22 -13.32 -32.06
CA GLU A 434 -8.68 -12.05 -32.56
C GLU A 434 -9.52 -11.39 -33.66
N ASP A 435 -10.41 -12.14 -34.30
CA ASP A 435 -11.33 -11.64 -35.32
C ASP A 435 -12.69 -11.21 -34.74
N LEU A 436 -12.90 -11.38 -33.42
CA LEU A 436 -14.15 -10.98 -32.77
C LEU A 436 -14.26 -9.46 -32.67
N ILE A 437 -15.37 -8.94 -33.20
CA ILE A 437 -15.66 -7.51 -33.18
C ILE A 437 -16.42 -7.18 -31.89
N ILE A 438 -15.89 -6.25 -31.10
CA ILE A 438 -16.58 -5.73 -29.92
C ILE A 438 -17.89 -5.07 -30.38
N GLY A 439 -18.98 -5.31 -29.68
CA GLY A 439 -20.33 -4.91 -30.08
C GLY A 439 -21.11 -5.99 -30.84
N SER A 440 -20.50 -7.13 -31.17
CA SER A 440 -21.21 -8.25 -31.81
C SER A 440 -22.13 -8.97 -30.83
N GLU A 441 -23.31 -9.37 -31.29
CA GLU A 441 -24.14 -10.33 -30.56
C GLU A 441 -23.55 -11.74 -30.68
N VAL A 442 -23.40 -12.39 -29.53
CA VAL A 442 -22.84 -13.74 -29.45
C VAL A 442 -23.68 -14.63 -28.55
N LYS A 443 -23.59 -15.92 -28.84
CA LYS A 443 -23.96 -16.99 -27.94
C LYS A 443 -22.71 -17.76 -27.54
N ILE A 444 -22.45 -17.83 -26.24
CA ILE A 444 -21.29 -18.54 -25.70
C ILE A 444 -21.71 -19.84 -25.02
N ARG A 445 -20.80 -20.81 -24.99
CA ARG A 445 -20.90 -22.02 -24.19
C ARG A 445 -19.81 -22.00 -23.14
N VAL A 446 -20.22 -22.13 -21.89
CA VAL A 446 -19.35 -22.19 -20.73
C VAL A 446 -19.36 -23.62 -20.21
N GLU A 447 -18.18 -24.21 -20.08
CA GLU A 447 -17.95 -25.52 -19.49
C GLU A 447 -16.79 -25.41 -18.50
N LYS A 448 -16.96 -25.95 -17.30
CA LYS A 448 -16.03 -25.81 -16.17
C LYS A 448 -15.68 -24.34 -15.89
N GLY A 449 -16.68 -23.47 -15.98
CA GLY A 449 -16.51 -22.03 -15.75
C GLY A 449 -15.70 -21.27 -16.83
N LYS A 450 -15.30 -21.92 -17.93
CA LYS A 450 -14.60 -21.28 -19.07
C LYS A 450 -15.43 -21.33 -20.35
N VAL A 451 -15.30 -20.31 -21.18
CA VAL A 451 -15.92 -20.23 -22.51
C VAL A 451 -15.16 -21.16 -23.44
N THR A 452 -15.77 -22.27 -23.80
CA THR A 452 -15.19 -23.23 -24.76
C THR A 452 -15.67 -22.98 -26.18
N ARG A 453 -16.75 -22.21 -26.35
CA ARG A 453 -17.29 -21.88 -27.68
C ARG A 453 -17.97 -20.53 -27.72
N ILE A 454 -17.79 -19.82 -28.83
CA ILE A 454 -18.44 -18.55 -29.16
C ILE A 454 -19.07 -18.70 -30.54
N ASP A 455 -20.40 -18.68 -30.62
CA ASP A 455 -21.16 -18.58 -31.87
C ASP A 455 -21.57 -17.11 -32.08
N VAL A 456 -21.21 -16.51 -33.21
CA VAL A 456 -21.54 -15.10 -33.52
C VAL A 456 -22.84 -15.05 -34.33
N ASP A 457 -23.88 -14.42 -33.77
CA ASP A 457 -25.28 -14.53 -34.24
C ASP A 457 -25.68 -13.44 -35.28
N THR A 458 -24.73 -12.84 -36.01
CA THR A 458 -24.85 -11.93 -37.21
C THR A 458 -24.60 -10.41 -36.96
N TYR A 459 -24.04 -9.71 -37.97
CA TYR A 459 -23.72 -8.27 -38.00
C TYR A 459 -24.81 -7.43 -38.70
N GLU A 460 -26.02 -7.35 -38.18
CA GLU A 460 -27.02 -6.43 -38.73
C GLU A 460 -26.78 -5.00 -38.22
N ARG A 461 -25.80 -4.32 -38.83
CA ARG A 461 -25.40 -2.93 -38.55
C ARG A 461 -24.94 -2.66 -37.12
N ILE A 462 -23.63 -2.56 -36.95
CA ILE A 462 -23.04 -2.22 -35.65
C ILE A 462 -22.38 -0.85 -35.75
N THR A 463 -22.78 0.07 -34.87
CA THR A 463 -22.11 1.36 -34.69
C THR A 463 -21.01 1.20 -33.65
N LEU A 464 -19.80 1.59 -34.03
CA LEU A 464 -18.58 1.37 -33.28
C LEU A 464 -17.80 2.68 -33.14
N LYS A 465 -16.93 2.74 -32.13
CA LYS A 465 -15.97 3.84 -31.93
C LYS A 465 -14.56 3.30 -31.86
N GLY A 466 -13.60 4.08 -32.33
CA GLY A 466 -12.18 3.74 -32.27
C GLY A 466 -11.31 4.85 -32.83
N LYS A 467 -10.02 4.56 -33.03
CA LYS A 467 -9.04 5.46 -33.65
C LYS A 467 -8.65 5.00 -35.03
N LEU A 468 -8.63 5.92 -35.98
CA LEU A 468 -8.21 5.62 -37.35
C LEU A 468 -6.68 5.46 -37.41
N ASP A 469 -6.15 4.24 -37.48
CA ASP A 469 -4.70 4.04 -37.56
C ASP A 469 -4.15 4.21 -38.99
N LYS A 470 -4.82 3.63 -39.98
CA LYS A 470 -4.26 3.59 -41.34
C LYS A 470 -5.35 3.49 -42.39
N VAL A 471 -5.09 4.10 -43.55
CA VAL A 471 -5.87 3.92 -44.78
C VAL A 471 -4.94 3.35 -45.84
N SER A 472 -5.31 2.23 -46.47
CA SER A 472 -4.49 1.65 -47.53
C SER A 472 -5.33 0.75 -48.45
N ALA A 473 -5.21 0.98 -49.77
CA ALA A 473 -5.81 0.14 -50.81
C ALA A 473 -7.33 -0.14 -50.59
N GLY A 474 -8.12 0.89 -50.28
CA GLY A 474 -9.57 0.75 -50.05
C GLY A 474 -9.96 0.18 -48.69
N ARG A 475 -9.00 0.00 -47.78
CA ARG A 475 -9.22 -0.50 -46.42
C ARG A 475 -8.90 0.56 -45.37
N VAL A 476 -9.66 0.54 -44.29
CA VAL A 476 -9.34 1.26 -43.06
C VAL A 476 -8.93 0.29 -41.97
N TYR A 477 -7.93 0.72 -41.19
CA TYR A 477 -7.47 0.04 -40.01
C TYR A 477 -7.90 0.90 -38.83
N ILE A 478 -8.75 0.35 -37.97
CA ILE A 478 -9.33 1.05 -36.83
C ILE A 478 -8.91 0.30 -35.57
N GLU A 479 -8.33 1.03 -34.62
CA GLU A 479 -8.03 0.53 -33.28
C GLU A 479 -9.23 0.82 -32.38
N GLN A 480 -9.93 -0.22 -31.91
CA GLN A 480 -11.03 -0.02 -30.96
C GLN A 480 -10.48 0.16 -29.54
N GLU A 481 -10.90 1.22 -28.84
CA GLU A 481 -10.39 1.55 -27.49
C GLU A 481 -11.03 0.76 -26.33
N ASN A 482 -11.96 -0.18 -26.60
CA ASN A 482 -12.64 -0.92 -25.54
C ASN A 482 -11.91 -2.22 -25.13
N GLY A 483 -10.71 -2.07 -24.60
CA GLY A 483 -9.91 -3.15 -24.00
C GLY A 483 -8.43 -2.78 -23.94
N LYS A 484 -7.77 -3.01 -22.79
CA LYS A 484 -6.30 -2.83 -22.69
C LYS A 484 -5.62 -3.86 -23.59
N GLY A 485 -5.28 -3.48 -24.81
CA GLY A 485 -4.65 -4.40 -25.76
C GLY A 485 -4.56 -3.95 -27.21
N GLY A 486 -5.28 -2.90 -27.63
CA GLY A 486 -5.13 -2.31 -28.97
C GLY A 486 -5.42 -3.29 -30.10
N LEU A 487 -6.60 -3.93 -30.09
CA LEU A 487 -7.02 -4.78 -31.20
C LEU A 487 -7.20 -3.89 -32.44
N GLN A 488 -6.29 -4.04 -33.40
CA GLN A 488 -6.37 -3.37 -34.68
C GLN A 488 -7.27 -4.17 -35.62
N LEU A 489 -8.49 -3.69 -35.83
CA LEU A 489 -9.43 -4.29 -36.76
C LEU A 489 -9.24 -3.69 -38.15
N ARG A 490 -9.31 -4.56 -39.17
CA ARG A 490 -9.18 -4.17 -40.57
C ARG A 490 -10.53 -4.34 -41.27
N PHE A 491 -11.07 -3.23 -41.76
CA PHE A 491 -12.33 -3.24 -42.51
C PHE A 491 -12.12 -2.78 -43.95
N LEU A 492 -12.90 -3.35 -44.86
CA LEU A 492 -13.06 -2.81 -46.20
C LEU A 492 -13.99 -1.60 -46.12
N ILE A 493 -13.69 -0.52 -46.86
CA ILE A 493 -14.68 0.55 -47.03
C ILE A 493 -15.61 0.14 -48.17
N SER A 494 -16.91 0.10 -47.90
CA SER A 494 -17.93 -0.12 -48.94
C SER A 494 -17.77 0.91 -50.04
N ASN A 495 -17.92 0.50 -51.31
CA ASN A 495 -17.89 1.44 -52.44
C ASN A 495 -19.02 2.50 -52.38
N ARG A 496 -19.97 2.34 -51.44
CA ARG A 496 -21.08 3.27 -51.17
C ARG A 496 -21.00 3.88 -49.76
N ALA A 497 -19.87 3.74 -49.08
CA ALA A 497 -19.71 4.23 -47.73
C ALA A 497 -19.93 5.74 -47.68
N THR A 498 -20.66 6.19 -46.67
CA THR A 498 -20.82 7.63 -46.37
C THR A 498 -19.70 8.04 -45.41
N LEU A 499 -18.77 8.87 -45.89
CA LEU A 499 -17.63 9.34 -45.11
C LEU A 499 -17.82 10.82 -44.76
N LYS A 500 -17.62 11.18 -43.49
CA LYS A 500 -17.81 12.55 -42.98
C LYS A 500 -16.69 13.01 -42.07
N ASP A 501 -16.40 14.30 -42.08
CA ASP A 501 -15.56 14.93 -41.05
C ASP A 501 -16.37 15.34 -39.79
N ASP A 502 -15.66 15.94 -38.83
CA ASP A 502 -16.18 16.48 -37.57
C ASP A 502 -17.29 17.54 -37.78
N ARG A 503 -17.35 18.15 -38.97
CA ARG A 503 -18.31 19.18 -39.37
C ARG A 503 -19.39 18.66 -40.32
N ASP A 504 -19.56 17.34 -40.41
CA ASP A 504 -20.52 16.66 -41.30
C ASP A 504 -20.32 16.93 -42.80
N ARG A 505 -19.13 17.40 -43.21
CA ARG A 505 -18.79 17.55 -44.63
C ARG A 505 -18.42 16.20 -45.20
N SER A 506 -18.88 15.92 -46.42
CA SER A 506 -18.56 14.68 -47.13
C SER A 506 -17.05 14.61 -47.38
N LEU A 507 -16.47 13.43 -47.13
CA LEU A 507 -15.08 13.11 -47.43
C LEU A 507 -15.01 12.09 -48.56
N ASP A 508 -13.93 12.13 -49.34
CA ASP A 508 -13.51 11.02 -50.17
C ASP A 508 -12.56 10.10 -49.39
N ILE A 509 -12.44 8.84 -49.81
CA ILE A 509 -11.55 7.86 -49.15
C ILE A 509 -10.07 8.33 -49.12
N SER A 510 -9.66 9.15 -50.10
CA SER A 510 -8.33 9.76 -50.15
C SER A 510 -8.09 10.76 -49.02
N ASP A 511 -9.15 11.38 -48.51
CA ASP A 511 -9.05 12.42 -47.49
C ASP A 511 -8.85 11.82 -46.10
N LEU A 512 -9.31 10.58 -45.87
CA LEU A 512 -9.15 9.88 -44.59
C LEU A 512 -7.69 9.75 -44.15
N GLY A 513 -6.74 9.76 -45.09
CA GLY A 513 -5.31 9.68 -44.80
C GLY A 513 -4.79 10.82 -43.92
N SER A 514 -5.40 12.03 -43.98
CA SER A 514 -5.01 13.16 -43.13
C SER A 514 -5.56 13.10 -41.71
N TYR A 515 -6.45 12.15 -41.41
CA TYR A 515 -7.11 11.98 -40.10
C TYR A 515 -6.56 10.78 -39.32
N LYS A 516 -5.34 10.33 -39.64
CA LYS A 516 -4.67 9.28 -38.89
C LYS A 516 -4.51 9.69 -37.42
N GLY A 517 -4.92 8.81 -36.52
CA GLY A 517 -4.87 8.98 -35.07
C GLY A 517 -6.11 9.63 -34.47
N GLU A 518 -7.01 10.15 -35.29
CA GLU A 518 -8.25 10.78 -34.84
C GLU A 518 -9.29 9.74 -34.42
N ASP A 519 -10.16 10.16 -33.50
CA ASP A 519 -11.31 9.36 -33.07
C ASP A 519 -12.36 9.32 -34.17
N VAL A 520 -12.94 8.14 -34.37
CA VAL A 520 -13.94 7.88 -35.40
C VAL A 520 -15.13 7.11 -34.83
N GLU A 521 -16.30 7.41 -35.35
CA GLU A 521 -17.49 6.60 -35.24
C GLU A 521 -17.78 5.96 -36.60
N PHE A 522 -18.06 4.67 -36.64
CA PHE A 522 -18.27 3.96 -37.89
C PHE A 522 -19.34 2.89 -37.77
N GLU A 523 -20.08 2.67 -38.86
CA GLU A 523 -21.09 1.62 -38.96
C GLU A 523 -20.59 0.54 -39.90
N ILE A 524 -20.56 -0.70 -39.43
CA ILE A 524 -20.23 -1.86 -40.25
C ILE A 524 -21.49 -2.61 -40.65
N ARG A 525 -21.53 -3.07 -41.90
CA ARG A 525 -22.56 -3.98 -42.41
C ARG A 525 -21.87 -5.17 -43.06
N GLY A 526 -21.93 -6.33 -42.40
CA GLY A 526 -21.06 -7.45 -42.77
C GLY A 526 -19.59 -7.12 -42.45
N ASP A 527 -18.72 -7.23 -43.44
CA ASP A 527 -17.28 -6.95 -43.35
C ASP A 527 -16.86 -5.57 -43.89
N GLU A 528 -17.84 -4.77 -44.34
CA GLU A 528 -17.62 -3.45 -44.91
C GLU A 528 -18.11 -2.32 -44.00
N VAL A 529 -17.34 -1.23 -43.97
CA VAL A 529 -17.76 0.04 -43.37
C VAL A 529 -18.71 0.74 -44.34
N ASP A 530 -19.97 0.91 -43.95
CA ASP A 530 -21.00 1.62 -44.70
C ASP A 530 -21.09 3.10 -44.30
N TYR A 531 -20.62 3.46 -43.11
CA TYR A 531 -20.56 4.84 -42.62
C TYR A 531 -19.32 5.05 -41.76
N LEU A 532 -18.65 6.20 -41.90
CA LEU A 532 -17.54 6.60 -41.03
C LEU A 532 -17.57 8.12 -40.85
N LYS A 533 -17.49 8.57 -39.59
CA LYS A 533 -17.42 9.97 -39.21
C LYS A 533 -16.21 10.22 -38.31
N ILE A 534 -15.39 11.21 -38.65
CA ILE A 534 -14.38 11.76 -37.75
C ILE A 534 -15.10 12.53 -36.62
N LEU A 535 -14.69 12.31 -35.37
CA LEU A 535 -15.34 12.88 -34.18
C LEU A 535 -14.75 14.21 -33.72
#